data_AF-A0A7X7DW81-F1
#
_entry.id   AF-A0A7X7DW81-F1
#
_cell.length_a   1.000
_cell.length_b   1.000
_cell.length_c   1.000
_cell.angle_alpha   90.00
_cell.angle_beta   90.00
_cell.angle_gamma   90.00
#
_symmetry.space_group_name_H-M   'P 1'
#
loop_
_entity.id
_entity.type
_entity.pdbx_description
1 polymer ?
#
loop_
_entity_poly.entity_id
_entity_poly.type
_entity_poly.pdbx_seq_one_letter_code
_entity_poly.pdbx_strand_id
1 'polypeptide(L)'
;MEERKAREISLRGALMIFGAILAIIVVGRLIFTFDVALLLMFIGMFTTFTYVYVYKFTWRDLFEGGVVPMIARASGAIMILLTVGPLIASWMLAGTIPYLIYTGLQILSPNTFLMAAFVICALSSTMTGTSWGTAATFGVAFMGIAQGLGVPLPAAAGAVVA
;
A
#
# COMPACT_ATOMS: atom_id res chain seq x y z
N MET A 1 -28.07 31.63 -5.10
CA MET A 1 -26.72 31.09 -4.86
C MET A 1 -26.23 30.56 -6.19
N GLU A 2 -25.26 31.23 -6.82
CA GLU A 2 -24.73 30.86 -8.14
C GLU A 2 -24.19 29.42 -8.11
N GLU A 3 -24.73 28.56 -8.99
CA GLU A 3 -24.14 27.25 -9.29
C GLU A 3 -22.72 27.46 -9.82
N ARG A 4 -21.72 27.26 -8.96
CA ARG A 4 -20.32 27.19 -9.38
C ARG A 4 -20.16 25.93 -10.23
N LYS A 5 -20.18 26.10 -11.55
CA LYS A 5 -19.91 25.02 -12.51
C LYS A 5 -18.50 24.47 -12.26
N ALA A 6 -18.42 23.18 -11.88
CA ALA A 6 -17.14 22.49 -11.66
C ALA A 6 -16.28 22.57 -12.93
N ARG A 7 -15.01 22.93 -12.77
CA ARG A 7 -14.08 23.07 -13.89
C ARG A 7 -13.47 21.70 -14.22
N GLU A 8 -13.48 21.30 -15.49
CA GLU A 8 -12.85 20.06 -15.91
C GLU A 8 -11.35 20.05 -15.59
N ILE A 9 -10.87 18.89 -15.12
CA ILE A 9 -9.47 18.72 -14.75
C ILE A 9 -8.68 18.52 -16.04
N SER A 10 -7.92 19.54 -16.44
CA SER A 10 -6.99 19.42 -17.57
C SER A 10 -5.86 18.42 -17.27
N LEU A 11 -5.27 17.81 -18.30
CA LEU A 11 -4.13 16.89 -18.16
C LEU A 11 -2.97 17.50 -17.35
N ARG A 12 -2.69 18.79 -17.56
CA ARG A 12 -1.68 19.55 -16.79
C ARG A 12 -2.05 19.66 -15.31
N GLY A 13 -3.33 19.85 -15.02
CA GLY A 13 -3.87 19.88 -13.66
C GLY A 13 -3.74 18.54 -12.94
N ALA A 14 -4.09 17.44 -13.61
CA ALA A 14 -3.94 16.09 -13.07
C ALA A 14 -2.47 15.74 -12.76
N LEU A 15 -1.55 16.05 -13.70
CA LEU A 15 -0.11 15.84 -13.49
C LEU A 15 0.44 16.68 -12.34
N MET A 16 -0.01 17.93 -12.19
CA MET A 16 0.38 18.78 -11.06
C MET A 16 -0.09 18.22 -9.72
N ILE A 17 -1.35 17.78 -9.63
CA ILE A 17 -1.90 17.20 -8.39
C ILE A 17 -1.13 15.91 -8.04
N PHE A 18 -0.94 15.03 -9.02
CA PHE A 18 -0.20 13.79 -8.81
C PHE A 18 1.26 14.04 -8.40
N GLY A 19 1.94 14.97 -9.08
CA GLY A 19 3.29 15.38 -8.72
C GLY A 19 3.39 15.98 -7.31
N ALA A 20 2.40 16.78 -6.90
CA ALA A 20 2.33 17.34 -5.57
C ALA A 20 2.12 16.25 -4.50
N ILE A 21 1.25 15.27 -4.75
CA ILE A 21 1.07 14.12 -3.85
C ILE A 21 2.39 13.38 -3.65
N LEU A 22 3.09 13.05 -4.75
CA LEU A 22 4.38 12.38 -4.69
C LEU A 22 5.43 13.23 -3.95
N ALA A 23 5.49 14.52 -4.24
CA ALA A 23 6.42 15.44 -3.56
C ALA A 23 6.17 15.48 -2.06
N ILE A 24 4.90 15.56 -1.61
CA ILE A 24 4.56 15.56 -0.19
C ILE A 24 5.02 14.25 0.47
N ILE A 25 4.76 13.08 -0.15
CA ILE A 25 5.18 11.78 0.39
C ILE A 25 6.71 11.69 0.46
N VAL A 26 7.39 11.96 -0.65
CA VAL A 26 8.85 11.79 -0.75
C VAL A 26 9.55 12.77 0.17
N VAL A 27 9.23 14.06 0.10
CA VAL A 27 9.88 15.09 0.92
C VAL A 27 9.55 14.91 2.40
N GLY A 28 8.28 14.69 2.74
CA GLY A 28 7.88 14.54 4.13
C GLY A 28 8.41 13.25 4.77
N ARG A 29 8.60 12.17 4.00
CA ARG A 29 9.19 10.94 4.54
C ARG A 29 10.73 10.94 4.55
N LEU A 30 11.39 11.41 3.49
CA LEU A 30 12.87 11.39 3.41
C LEU A 30 13.54 12.50 4.21
N ILE A 31 12.98 13.71 4.21
CA ILE A 31 13.63 14.88 4.84
C ILE A 31 13.14 15.04 6.28
N PHE A 32 11.81 15.05 6.47
CA PHE A 32 11.20 15.36 7.75
C PHE A 32 10.91 14.12 8.61
N THR A 33 11.09 12.92 8.06
CA THR A 33 10.85 11.63 8.74
C THR A 33 9.45 11.51 9.37
N PHE A 34 8.46 12.23 8.82
CA PHE A 34 7.11 12.19 9.35
C PHE A 34 6.47 10.82 9.19
N ASP A 35 5.58 10.48 10.12
CA ASP A 35 4.76 9.28 10.01
C ASP A 35 3.88 9.34 8.75
N VAL A 36 3.68 8.17 8.12
CA VAL A 36 2.85 8.05 6.92
C VAL A 36 1.41 8.51 7.19
N ALA A 37 0.88 8.29 8.40
CA ALA A 37 -0.45 8.75 8.76
C ALA A 37 -0.58 10.29 8.70
N LEU A 38 0.43 11.02 9.20
CA LEU A 38 0.46 12.49 9.14
C LEU A 38 0.56 12.98 7.69
N LEU A 39 1.43 12.35 6.90
CA LEU A 39 1.60 12.62 5.47
C LEU A 39 0.28 12.47 4.70
N LEU A 40 -0.47 11.39 4.93
CA LEU A 40 -1.77 11.16 4.31
C LEU A 40 -2.80 12.24 4.70
N MET A 41 -2.75 12.72 5.94
CA MET A 41 -3.61 13.82 6.39
C MET A 41 -3.29 15.12 5.63
N PHE A 42 -2.02 15.46 5.46
CA PHE A 42 -1.61 16.64 4.69
C PHE A 42 -2.00 16.53 3.22
N ILE A 43 -1.86 15.35 2.62
CA ILE A 43 -2.30 15.10 1.23
C ILE A 43 -3.80 15.32 1.11
N GLY A 44 -4.60 14.75 2.02
CA GLY A 44 -6.06 14.94 2.03
C GLY A 44 -6.47 16.41 2.16
N MET A 45 -5.78 17.16 3.02
CA MET A 45 -6.00 18.60 3.17
C MET A 45 -5.64 19.36 1.89
N PHE A 46 -4.48 19.07 1.30
CA PHE A 46 -4.02 19.69 0.06
C PHE A 46 -4.95 19.40 -1.12
N THR A 47 -5.37 18.15 -1.30
CA THR A 47 -6.28 17.78 -2.39
C THR A 47 -7.64 18.43 -2.20
N THR A 48 -8.21 18.39 -0.99
CA THR A 48 -9.50 19.03 -0.68
C THR A 48 -9.45 20.54 -0.95
N PHE A 49 -8.39 21.21 -0.49
CA PHE A 49 -8.18 22.63 -0.77
C PHE A 49 -8.12 22.92 -2.28
N THR A 50 -7.34 22.12 -3.02
CA THR A 50 -7.19 22.29 -4.46
C THR A 50 -8.53 22.09 -5.20
N TYR A 51 -9.28 21.04 -4.89
CA TYR A 51 -10.56 20.75 -5.54
C TYR A 51 -11.64 21.81 -5.24
N VAL A 52 -11.73 22.29 -4.00
CA VAL A 52 -12.75 23.26 -3.58
C VAL A 52 -12.42 24.68 -4.07
N TYR A 53 -11.17 25.13 -3.94
CA TYR A 53 -10.82 26.53 -4.24
C TYR A 53 -10.37 26.75 -5.69
N VAL A 54 -9.64 25.81 -6.29
CA VAL A 54 -9.11 25.97 -7.66
C VAL A 54 -10.11 25.48 -8.70
N TYR A 55 -10.68 24.30 -8.49
CA TYR A 55 -11.61 23.67 -9.43
C TYR A 55 -13.09 23.94 -9.11
N LYS A 56 -13.36 24.59 -7.98
CA LYS A 56 -14.70 25.02 -7.54
C LYS A 56 -15.71 23.86 -7.39
N PHE A 57 -15.24 22.66 -7.05
CA PHE A 57 -16.12 21.54 -6.73
C PHE A 57 -16.94 21.85 -5.47
N THR A 58 -18.20 21.42 -5.45
CA THR A 58 -18.98 21.48 -4.21
C THR A 58 -18.59 20.33 -3.28
N TRP A 59 -18.90 20.46 -1.98
CA TRP A 59 -18.71 19.38 -1.03
C TRP A 59 -19.43 18.10 -1.45
N ARG A 60 -20.66 18.22 -2.01
CA ARG A 60 -21.40 17.05 -2.49
C ARG A 60 -20.67 16.37 -3.64
N ASP A 61 -20.17 17.12 -4.61
CA ASP A 61 -19.42 16.55 -5.75
C ASP A 61 -18.16 15.80 -5.30
N LEU A 62 -17.43 16.35 -4.31
CA LEU A 62 -16.24 15.72 -3.75
C LEU A 62 -16.56 14.40 -3.03
N PHE A 63 -17.64 14.37 -2.25
CA PHE A 63 -18.04 13.18 -1.51
C PHE A 63 -18.65 12.11 -2.41
N GLU A 64 -19.66 12.47 -3.22
CA GLU A 64 -20.38 11.55 -4.10
C GLU A 64 -19.49 11.03 -5.23
N GLY A 65 -18.66 11.89 -5.83
CA GLY A 65 -17.79 11.54 -6.95
C GLY A 65 -16.41 11.00 -6.57
N GLY A 66 -15.94 11.28 -5.35
CA GLY A 66 -14.58 10.94 -4.91
C GLY A 66 -14.54 10.01 -3.70
N VAL A 67 -14.95 10.51 -2.54
CA VAL A 67 -14.74 9.83 -1.25
C VAL A 67 -15.54 8.53 -1.13
N VAL A 68 -16.84 8.57 -1.42
CA VAL A 68 -17.73 7.39 -1.32
C VAL A 68 -17.26 6.24 -2.22
N PRO A 69 -17.01 6.44 -3.53
CA PRO A 69 -16.53 5.36 -4.38
C PRO A 69 -15.14 4.87 -3.98
N MET A 70 -14.27 5.74 -3.45
CA MET A 70 -12.96 5.33 -2.91
C MET A 70 -13.12 4.39 -1.72
N ILE A 71 -13.98 4.75 -0.75
CA ILE A 71 -14.27 3.90 0.42
C ILE A 71 -14.90 2.58 -0.03
N ALA A 72 -15.84 2.61 -0.98
CA ALA A 72 -16.45 1.41 -1.52
C ALA A 72 -15.41 0.48 -2.17
N ARG A 73 -14.45 1.01 -2.93
CA ARG A 73 -13.34 0.23 -3.50
C ARG A 73 -12.41 -0.32 -2.42
N ALA A 74 -12.09 0.49 -1.41
CA ALA A 74 -11.24 0.08 -0.29
C ALA A 74 -11.88 -0.98 0.60
N SER A 75 -13.21 -1.03 0.67
CA SER A 75 -13.95 -1.98 1.51
C SER A 75 -13.62 -3.45 1.22
N GLY A 76 -13.39 -3.80 -0.05
CA GLY A 76 -12.97 -5.15 -0.43
C GLY A 76 -11.62 -5.53 0.17
N ALA A 77 -10.62 -4.65 0.06
CA ALA A 77 -9.31 -4.87 0.67
C ALA A 77 -9.38 -4.94 2.20
N ILE A 78 -10.22 -4.10 2.82
CA ILE A 78 -10.45 -4.13 4.28
C ILE A 78 -10.98 -5.49 4.73
N MET A 79 -11.96 -6.07 4.02
CA MET A 79 -12.50 -7.38 4.37
C MET A 79 -11.46 -8.51 4.24
N ILE A 80 -10.58 -8.43 3.23
CA ILE A 80 -9.46 -9.37 3.07
C ILE A 80 -8.50 -9.22 4.27
N LEU A 81 -8.05 -8.01 4.58
CA LEU A 81 -7.13 -7.78 5.70
C LEU A 81 -7.73 -8.21 7.05
N LEU A 82 -9.04 -8.04 7.23
CA LEU A 82 -9.76 -8.47 8.43
C LEU A 82 -9.76 -10.00 8.61
N THR A 83 -9.89 -10.76 7.52
CA THR A 83 -9.87 -12.24 7.55
C THR A 83 -8.46 -12.81 7.61
N VAL A 84 -7.49 -12.11 7.02
CA VAL A 84 -6.07 -12.49 7.03
C VAL A 84 -5.46 -12.43 8.43
N GLY A 85 -5.86 -11.46 9.26
CA GLY A 85 -5.33 -11.35 10.63
C GLY A 85 -5.49 -12.64 11.46
N PRO A 86 -6.72 -13.15 11.66
CA PRO A 86 -6.97 -14.42 12.32
C PRO A 86 -6.31 -15.62 11.63
N LEU A 87 -6.24 -15.62 10.29
CA LEU A 87 -5.55 -16.67 9.54
C LEU A 87 -4.06 -16.74 9.92
N ILE A 88 -3.35 -15.61 9.89
CA ILE A 88 -1.93 -15.53 10.29
C ILE A 88 -1.77 -15.97 11.75
N ALA A 89 -2.65 -15.51 12.64
CA ALA A 89 -2.61 -15.92 14.05
C ALA A 89 -2.76 -17.44 14.21
N SER A 90 -3.69 -18.07 13.47
CA SER A 90 -3.88 -19.52 13.48
C SER A 90 -2.64 -20.27 12.99
N TRP A 91 -1.96 -19.77 11.94
CA TRP A 91 -0.75 -20.40 11.41
C TRP A 91 0.47 -20.21 12.31
N MET A 92 0.54 -19.09 13.04
CA MET A 92 1.55 -18.90 14.08
C MET A 92 1.35 -19.92 15.21
N LEU A 93 0.12 -20.11 15.69
CA LEU A 93 -0.20 -21.08 16.75
C LEU A 93 -0.02 -22.54 16.30
N ALA A 94 -0.40 -22.86 15.06
CA ALA A 94 -0.24 -24.20 14.49
C ALA A 94 1.22 -24.55 14.16
N GLY A 95 2.14 -23.58 14.23
CA GLY A 95 3.55 -23.77 13.88
C GLY A 95 3.82 -23.76 12.37
N THR A 96 2.82 -23.54 11.52
CA THR A 96 2.98 -23.49 10.05
C THR A 96 3.92 -22.37 9.61
N ILE A 97 3.71 -21.13 10.06
CA ILE A 97 4.62 -20.01 9.74
C ILE A 97 6.02 -20.24 10.32
N PRO A 98 6.18 -20.60 11.62
CA PRO A 98 7.48 -20.95 12.18
C PRO A 98 8.24 -22.03 11.39
N TYR A 99 7.54 -23.09 10.97
CA TYR A 99 8.12 -24.15 10.15
C TYR A 99 8.58 -23.63 8.78
N LEU A 100 7.75 -22.84 8.10
CA LEU A 100 8.13 -22.21 6.82
C LEU A 100 9.35 -21.31 6.96
N ILE A 101 9.46 -20.56 8.06
CA ILE A 101 10.64 -19.74 8.35
C ILE A 101 11.88 -20.63 8.53
N TYR A 102 11.78 -21.68 9.34
CA TYR A 102 12.88 -22.62 9.58
C TYR A 102 13.37 -23.26 8.27
N THR A 103 12.45 -23.78 7.46
CA THR A 103 12.77 -24.37 6.16
C THR A 103 13.32 -23.34 5.17
N GLY A 104 12.77 -22.13 5.18
CA GLY A 104 13.26 -21.01 4.36
C GLY A 104 14.71 -20.65 4.69
N LEU A 105 15.08 -20.64 5.98
CA LEU A 105 16.45 -20.39 6.43
C LEU A 105 17.43 -21.50 6.02
N GLN A 106 16.96 -22.72 5.79
CA GLN A 106 17.80 -23.83 5.33
C GLN A 106 18.03 -23.79 3.81
N ILE A 107 17.05 -23.31 3.04
CA ILE A 107 17.09 -23.33 1.57
C ILE A 107 17.65 -22.02 0.99
N LEU A 108 17.35 -20.89 1.63
CA LEU A 108 17.65 -19.56 1.10
C LEU A 108 18.92 -18.99 1.72
N SER A 109 19.69 -18.28 0.90
CA SER A 109 20.85 -17.51 1.32
C SER A 109 20.55 -16.01 1.20
N PRO A 110 21.27 -15.12 1.92
CA PRO A 110 21.06 -13.67 1.81
C PRO A 110 21.17 -13.14 0.37
N ASN A 111 22.04 -13.74 -0.46
CA ASN A 111 22.24 -13.34 -1.86
C ASN A 111 21.10 -13.79 -2.79
N THR A 112 20.43 -14.91 -2.50
CA THR A 112 19.36 -15.47 -3.35
C THR A 112 17.97 -15.08 -2.88
N PHE A 113 17.82 -14.66 -1.61
CA PHE A 113 16.54 -14.36 -0.99
C PHE A 113 15.71 -13.32 -1.75
N LEU A 114 16.29 -12.15 -2.06
CA LEU A 114 15.52 -11.06 -2.67
C LEU A 114 14.95 -11.43 -4.03
N MET A 115 15.74 -12.12 -4.86
CA MET A 115 15.30 -12.58 -6.18
C MET A 115 14.23 -13.68 -6.06
N ALA A 116 14.42 -14.64 -5.15
CA ALA A 116 13.45 -15.70 -4.92
C ALA A 116 12.12 -15.15 -4.40
N ALA A 117 12.15 -14.27 -3.40
CA ALA A 117 10.97 -13.62 -2.84
C ALA A 117 10.21 -12.83 -3.92
N PHE A 118 10.92 -12.04 -4.73
CA PHE A 118 10.31 -11.29 -5.83
C PHE A 118 9.62 -12.20 -6.84
N VAL A 119 10.29 -13.25 -7.32
CA VAL A 119 9.72 -14.16 -8.34
C VAL A 119 8.50 -14.90 -7.80
N ILE A 120 8.59 -15.43 -6.57
CA ILE A 120 7.48 -16.15 -5.95
C ILE A 120 6.28 -15.23 -5.72
N CYS A 121 6.52 -14.02 -5.20
CA CYS A 121 5.48 -13.03 -4.98
C CYS A 121 4.86 -12.57 -6.32
N ALA A 122 5.66 -12.25 -7.34
CA ALA A 122 5.14 -11.82 -8.64
C ALA A 122 4.29 -12.91 -9.32
N LEU A 123 4.73 -14.17 -9.29
CA LEU A 123 3.96 -15.30 -9.83
C LEU A 123 2.66 -15.49 -9.07
N SER A 124 2.71 -15.49 -7.73
CA SER A 124 1.51 -15.59 -6.91
C SER A 124 0.55 -14.43 -7.16
N SER A 125 1.04 -13.20 -7.23
CA SER A 125 0.24 -11.99 -7.44
C SER A 125 -0.47 -12.05 -8.80
N THR A 126 0.22 -12.56 -9.83
CA THR A 126 -0.37 -12.80 -11.15
C THR A 126 -1.47 -13.87 -11.13
N MET A 127 -1.25 -14.97 -10.39
CA MET A 127 -2.23 -16.06 -10.27
C MET A 127 -3.44 -15.68 -9.41
N THR A 128 -3.23 -14.95 -8.32
CA THR A 128 -4.28 -14.50 -7.38
C THR A 128 -4.97 -13.23 -7.86
N GLY A 129 -4.36 -12.50 -8.81
CA GLY A 129 -4.89 -11.27 -9.40
C GLY A 129 -4.83 -10.03 -8.49
N THR A 130 -4.26 -10.15 -7.28
CA THR A 130 -4.13 -9.04 -6.32
C THR A 130 -2.84 -9.14 -5.51
N SER A 131 -2.11 -8.02 -5.38
CA SER A 131 -0.88 -7.95 -4.57
C SER A 131 -1.15 -8.03 -3.07
N TRP A 132 -2.31 -7.55 -2.60
CA TRP A 132 -2.71 -7.62 -1.19
C TRP A 132 -2.85 -9.06 -0.69
N GLY A 133 -3.35 -9.97 -1.54
CA GLY A 133 -3.47 -11.39 -1.21
C GLY A 133 -2.10 -12.06 -1.07
N THR A 134 -1.16 -11.74 -1.96
CA THR A 134 0.20 -12.29 -1.91
C THR A 134 0.99 -11.81 -0.69
N ALA A 135 0.88 -10.53 -0.34
CA ALA A 135 1.50 -10.00 0.86
C ALA A 135 0.93 -10.67 2.13
N ALA A 136 -0.36 -11.03 2.14
CA ALA A 136 -1.00 -11.72 3.24
C ALA A 136 -0.53 -13.17 3.43
N THR A 137 -0.32 -13.91 2.33
CA THR A 137 0.04 -15.34 2.39
C THR A 137 1.53 -15.56 2.58
N PHE A 138 2.37 -14.89 1.78
CA PHE A 138 3.82 -15.09 1.77
C PHE A 138 4.56 -14.05 2.59
N GLY A 139 3.99 -12.86 2.76
CA GLY A 139 4.73 -11.71 3.32
C GLY A 139 5.22 -11.94 4.73
N VAL A 140 4.40 -12.42 5.66
CA VAL A 140 4.85 -12.67 7.05
C VAL A 140 6.00 -13.69 7.09
N ALA A 141 5.89 -14.77 6.32
CA ALA A 141 6.93 -15.79 6.26
C ALA A 141 8.24 -15.24 5.67
N PHE A 142 8.19 -14.55 4.53
CA PHE A 142 9.38 -13.96 3.91
C PHE A 142 9.99 -12.83 4.74
N MET A 143 9.18 -12.01 5.42
CA MET A 143 9.70 -10.99 6.34
C MET A 143 10.41 -11.63 7.54
N GLY A 144 9.88 -12.75 8.06
CA GLY A 144 10.55 -13.53 9.12
C GLY A 144 11.87 -14.16 8.65
N ILE A 145 11.89 -14.74 7.44
CA ILE A 145 13.11 -15.29 6.83
C ILE A 145 14.14 -14.18 6.58
N ALA A 146 13.72 -13.03 6.04
CA ALA A 146 14.60 -11.88 5.81
C ALA A 146 15.27 -11.43 7.11
N GLN A 147 14.50 -11.35 8.20
CA GLN A 147 15.01 -11.02 9.52
C GLN A 147 16.03 -12.06 10.01
N GLY A 148 15.75 -13.36 9.83
CA GLY A 148 16.65 -14.44 10.22
C GLY A 148 17.93 -14.54 9.37
N LEU A 149 17.87 -14.15 8.09
CA LEU A 149 19.03 -14.08 7.19
C LEU A 149 19.84 -12.78 7.33
N GLY A 150 19.37 -11.80 8.11
CA GLY A 150 20.00 -10.49 8.22
C GLY A 150 19.88 -9.64 6.95
N VAL A 151 18.91 -9.93 6.08
CA VAL A 151 18.64 -9.14 4.87
C VAL A 151 17.95 -7.83 5.28
N PRO A 152 18.28 -6.68 4.66
CA PRO A 152 17.59 -5.44 4.93
C PRO A 152 16.07 -5.56 4.74
N LEU A 153 15.31 -5.42 5.82
CA LEU A 153 13.85 -5.51 5.82
C LEU A 153 13.17 -4.57 4.81
N PRO A 154 13.66 -3.35 4.53
CA PRO A 154 13.08 -2.52 3.48
C PRO A 154 13.19 -3.13 2.08
N ALA A 155 14.30 -3.81 1.78
CA ALA A 155 14.48 -4.49 0.50
C ALA A 155 13.60 -5.75 0.41
N ALA A 156 13.49 -6.50 1.51
CA ALA A 156 12.59 -7.65 1.60
C ALA A 156 11.12 -7.24 1.43
N ALA A 157 10.69 -6.16 2.08
CA ALA A 157 9.35 -5.61 1.94
C ALA A 157 9.07 -5.19 0.49
N GLY A 158 10.04 -4.56 -0.18
CA GLY A 158 9.93 -4.23 -1.60
C GLY A 158 9.78 -5.46 -2.50
N ALA A 159 10.50 -6.55 -2.20
CA ALA A 159 10.37 -7.81 -2.96
C ALA A 159 9.02 -8.51 -2.75
N VAL A 160 8.43 -8.39 -1.55
CA VAL A 160 7.18 -9.04 -1.16
C VAL A 160 5.94 -8.35 -1.74
N VAL A 161 5.98 -7.04 -1.90
CA VAL A 161 4.83 -6.21 -2.37
C VAL A 161 4.73 -6.15 -3.90
N ALA A 162 5.57 -6.93 -4.60
CA ALA A 162 5.63 -7.01 -6.06
C ALA A 162 4.36 -7.56 -6.74
#